data_AF-A0A9J5WDH7-F1
#
_entry.id   AF-A0A9J5WDH7-F1
#
_cell.length_a   1.000
_cell.length_b   1.000
_cell.length_c   1.000
_cell.angle_alpha   90.00
_cell.angle_beta   90.00
_cell.angle_gamma   90.00
#
_symmetry.space_group_name_H-M   'P 1'
#
loop_
_entity.id
_entity.type
_entity.pdbx_description
1 polymer ?
#
loop_
_entity_poly.entity_id
_entity_poly.type
_entity_poly.pdbx_seq_one_letter_code
_entity_poly.pdbx_strand_id
1 'polypeptide(L)'
;MSHTFSSEIHKYDAFLSFRGEDTRRTFVSHLYNALIQGRIDVFKDDERLETGKSISDELPKAIEESKFAIVIFSESYASSKWCLDELAHIIKCRKELKQLVIPIFYNVDPSDVRHQTQTFAESFSQHEEKYKDDMEKIQRWRDAFAESGKISGYHLQNYRDEADCIKKVVERLMSVLHIESDDDDVRAFIRGMAITLQFLSMEAKWTFFDLFSNL
;
A
#
# COMPACT_ATOMS: atom_id res chain seq x y z
N MET A 1 -18.44 27.14 -25.47
CA MET A 1 -18.44 25.67 -25.30
C MET A 1 -17.91 25.39 -23.91
N SER A 2 -18.81 25.06 -22.97
CA SER A 2 -18.44 24.69 -21.62
C SER A 2 -17.84 23.28 -21.65
N HIS A 3 -16.56 23.15 -21.30
CA HIS A 3 -15.99 21.84 -20.98
C HIS A 3 -16.58 21.40 -19.64
N THR A 4 -17.61 20.57 -19.69
CA THR A 4 -18.05 19.81 -18.52
C THR A 4 -16.92 18.84 -18.22
N PHE A 5 -16.09 19.13 -17.22
CA PHE A 5 -15.24 18.12 -16.61
C PHE A 5 -16.19 17.08 -16.02
N SER A 6 -16.29 15.93 -16.68
CA SER A 6 -16.81 14.73 -16.03
C SER A 6 -15.83 14.47 -14.89
N SER A 7 -16.19 14.83 -13.65
CA SER A 7 -15.54 14.23 -12.50
C SER A 7 -15.82 12.75 -12.63
N GLU A 8 -14.82 11.94 -12.96
CA GLU A 8 -14.93 10.50 -12.78
C GLU A 8 -15.32 10.30 -11.31
N ILE A 9 -16.57 9.85 -11.09
CA ILE A 9 -17.08 9.61 -9.74
C ILE A 9 -16.40 8.33 -9.28
N HIS A 10 -15.24 8.47 -8.65
CA HIS A 10 -14.62 7.38 -7.90
C HIS A 10 -15.50 7.11 -6.68
N LYS A 11 -15.85 5.85 -6.47
CA LYS A 11 -16.61 5.41 -5.29
C LYS A 11 -15.75 5.45 -4.03
N TYR A 12 -14.46 5.17 -4.19
CA TYR A 12 -13.48 5.15 -3.10
C TYR A 12 -12.32 6.09 -3.43
N ASP A 13 -11.71 6.67 -2.40
CA ASP A 13 -10.46 7.40 -2.59
C ASP A 13 -9.33 6.42 -2.88
N ALA A 14 -9.22 5.32 -2.13
CA ALA A 14 -8.13 4.36 -2.31
C ALA A 14 -8.55 2.89 -2.23
N PHE A 15 -7.88 2.04 -2.99
CA PHE A 15 -7.89 0.58 -2.86
C PHE A 15 -6.59 0.10 -2.18
N LEU A 16 -6.69 -0.78 -1.18
CA LEU A 16 -5.53 -1.43 -0.54
C LEU A 16 -5.33 -2.86 -1.08
N SER A 17 -4.23 -3.10 -1.80
CA SER A 17 -3.76 -4.44 -2.15
C SER A 17 -2.56 -4.84 -1.28
N PHE A 18 -2.67 -5.96 -0.57
CA PHE A 18 -1.64 -6.42 0.35
C PHE A 18 -1.72 -7.93 0.57
N ARG A 19 -0.62 -8.50 1.04
CA ARG A 19 -0.61 -9.88 1.51
C ARG A 19 -1.05 -9.91 2.98
N GLY A 20 -2.26 -10.40 3.22
CA GLY A 20 -2.84 -10.38 4.56
C GLY A 20 -2.09 -11.23 5.59
N GLU A 21 -1.45 -12.33 5.19
CA GLU A 21 -0.60 -13.13 6.08
C GLU A 21 0.61 -12.35 6.60
N ASP A 22 1.19 -11.47 5.77
CA ASP A 22 2.40 -10.73 6.11
C ASP A 22 2.10 -9.47 6.94
N THR A 23 1.00 -8.77 6.61
CA THR A 23 0.85 -7.35 7.02
C THR A 23 -0.50 -6.98 7.61
N ARG A 24 -1.52 -7.86 7.59
CA ARG A 24 -2.90 -7.46 7.97
C ARG A 24 -2.97 -6.86 9.36
N ARG A 25 -2.42 -7.56 10.36
CA ARG A 25 -2.54 -7.21 11.79
C ARG A 25 -1.44 -6.25 12.27
N THR A 26 -0.49 -5.93 11.41
CA THR A 26 0.63 -5.03 11.69
C THR A 26 0.43 -3.78 10.83
N PHE A 27 1.33 -3.51 9.88
CA PHE A 27 1.38 -2.31 9.06
C PHE A 27 0.05 -1.92 8.42
N VAL A 28 -0.68 -2.87 7.82
CA VAL A 28 -1.92 -2.56 7.08
C VAL A 28 -3.06 -2.16 8.03
N SER A 29 -3.13 -2.72 9.24
CA SER A 29 -4.13 -2.30 10.23
C SER A 29 -3.93 -0.85 10.65
N HIS A 30 -2.67 -0.45 10.86
CA HIS A 30 -2.30 0.91 11.23
C HIS A 30 -2.50 1.88 10.06
N LEU A 31 -2.06 1.50 8.86
CA LEU A 31 -2.26 2.30 7.64
C LEU A 31 -3.74 2.55 7.38
N TYR A 32 -4.57 1.49 7.42
CA TYR A 32 -6.00 1.61 7.22
C TYR A 32 -6.65 2.57 8.22
N ASN A 33 -6.37 2.40 9.52
CA ASN A 33 -6.90 3.29 10.56
C ASN A 33 -6.46 4.74 10.35
N ALA A 34 -5.20 4.96 9.97
CA ALA A 34 -4.66 6.29 9.70
C ALA A 34 -5.31 6.95 8.47
N LEU A 35 -5.60 6.18 7.42
CA LEU A 35 -6.32 6.67 6.23
C LEU A 35 -7.75 7.09 6.58
N ILE A 36 -8.49 6.27 7.35
CA ILE A 36 -9.84 6.60 7.81
C ILE A 36 -9.83 7.85 8.70
N GLN A 37 -8.87 7.97 9.62
CA GLN A 37 -8.70 9.19 10.44
C GLN A 37 -8.36 10.42 9.59
N GLY A 38 -7.66 10.23 8.48
CA GLY A 38 -7.41 11.25 7.46
C GLY A 38 -8.60 11.55 6.54
N ARG A 39 -9.79 10.97 6.81
CA ARG A 39 -11.01 11.08 5.99
C ARG A 39 -10.86 10.60 4.54
N ILE A 40 -10.01 9.61 4.35
CA ILE A 40 -9.82 8.96 3.05
C ILE A 40 -10.71 7.72 3.04
N ASP A 41 -11.64 7.62 2.09
CA ASP A 41 -12.49 6.44 1.93
C ASP A 41 -11.71 5.31 1.26
N VAL A 42 -11.61 4.17 1.94
CA VAL A 42 -10.69 3.09 1.56
C VAL A 42 -11.43 1.78 1.39
N PHE A 43 -11.35 1.19 0.20
CA PHE A 43 -11.67 -0.21 0.02
C PHE A 43 -10.49 -1.08 0.49
N LYS A 44 -10.71 -1.85 1.56
CA LYS A 44 -9.73 -2.79 2.11
C LYS A 44 -10.14 -4.22 1.81
N ASP A 45 -9.31 -4.96 1.08
CA ASP A 45 -9.56 -6.37 0.79
C ASP A 45 -9.27 -7.28 2.00
N ASP A 46 -10.10 -7.19 3.04
CA ASP A 46 -9.93 -7.90 4.31
C ASP A 46 -10.68 -9.25 4.38
N GLU A 47 -11.76 -9.42 3.62
CA GLU A 47 -12.71 -10.54 3.78
C GLU A 47 -12.18 -11.92 3.31
N ARG A 48 -11.08 -11.97 2.55
CA ARG A 48 -10.70 -13.17 1.79
C ARG A 48 -9.93 -14.22 2.56
N LEU A 49 -9.41 -13.89 3.74
CA LEU A 49 -8.64 -14.85 4.55
C LEU A 49 -9.54 -15.83 5.33
N GLU A 50 -10.86 -15.64 5.35
CA GLU A 50 -11.77 -16.54 6.09
C GLU A 50 -12.55 -17.54 5.23
N THR A 51 -12.76 -17.33 3.92
CA THR A 51 -13.81 -18.10 3.22
C THR A 51 -13.41 -18.85 1.94
N GLY A 52 -12.20 -18.67 1.40
CA GLY A 52 -11.76 -19.42 0.21
C GLY A 52 -12.67 -19.28 -1.02
N LYS A 53 -13.50 -18.23 -1.06
CA LYS A 53 -14.45 -17.98 -2.15
C LYS A 53 -13.76 -17.32 -3.35
N SER A 54 -14.35 -17.54 -4.52
CA SER A 54 -14.00 -16.82 -5.76
C SER A 54 -14.01 -15.31 -5.53
N ILE A 55 -13.22 -14.58 -6.31
CA ILE A 55 -13.25 -13.11 -6.36
C ILE A 55 -14.73 -12.68 -6.43
N SER A 56 -15.20 -11.94 -5.42
CA SER A 56 -16.48 -11.23 -5.55
C SER A 56 -16.36 -10.33 -6.79
N ASP A 57 -17.35 -10.35 -7.67
CA ASP A 57 -17.41 -9.49 -8.87
C ASP A 57 -17.22 -7.99 -8.52
N GLU A 58 -17.37 -7.64 -7.24
CA GLU A 58 -17.14 -6.32 -6.69
C GLU A 58 -15.67 -5.90 -6.64
N LEU A 59 -14.70 -6.82 -6.62
CA LEU A 59 -13.29 -6.43 -6.42
C LEU A 59 -12.66 -5.76 -7.65
N PRO A 60 -12.76 -6.30 -8.88
CA PRO A 60 -12.26 -5.59 -10.06
C PRO A 60 -12.89 -4.21 -10.19
N LYS A 61 -14.19 -4.12 -9.85
CA LYS A 61 -14.94 -2.87 -9.86
C LYS A 61 -14.45 -1.90 -8.77
N ALA A 62 -14.17 -2.36 -7.56
CA ALA A 62 -13.62 -1.52 -6.51
C ALA A 62 -12.24 -0.97 -6.88
N ILE A 63 -11.41 -1.76 -7.57
CA ILE A 63 -10.14 -1.28 -8.13
C ILE A 63 -10.41 -0.19 -9.16
N GLU A 64 -11.29 -0.41 -10.14
CA GLU A 64 -11.61 0.58 -11.18
C GLU A 64 -12.25 1.86 -10.61
N GLU A 65 -13.08 1.74 -9.59
CA GLU A 65 -13.79 2.85 -8.93
C GLU A 65 -12.95 3.55 -7.86
N SER A 66 -11.67 3.20 -7.69
CA SER A 66 -10.75 3.86 -6.74
C SER A 66 -9.83 4.85 -7.43
N LYS A 67 -9.63 6.04 -6.84
CA LYS A 67 -8.70 7.04 -7.38
C LYS A 67 -7.23 6.62 -7.21
N PHE A 68 -6.89 6.08 -6.05
CA PHE A 68 -5.58 5.53 -5.73
C PHE A 68 -5.63 4.00 -5.63
N ALA A 69 -4.56 3.33 -6.04
CA ALA A 69 -4.28 1.97 -5.65
C ALA A 69 -2.98 1.93 -4.83
N ILE A 70 -3.08 1.62 -3.55
CA ILE A 70 -1.93 1.44 -2.66
C ILE A 70 -1.59 -0.04 -2.65
N VAL A 71 -0.37 -0.37 -3.08
CA VAL A 71 0.10 -1.75 -3.17
C VAL A 71 1.23 -1.95 -2.17
N ILE A 72 1.00 -2.82 -1.18
CA ILE A 72 1.97 -3.15 -0.14
C ILE A 72 2.69 -4.44 -0.54
N PHE A 73 3.87 -4.30 -1.17
CA PHE A 73 4.75 -5.41 -1.48
C PHE A 73 5.45 -5.88 -0.22
N SER A 74 5.20 -7.12 0.16
CA SER A 74 5.83 -7.83 1.28
C SER A 74 6.46 -9.13 0.80
N GLU A 75 7.25 -9.77 1.66
CA GLU A 75 8.08 -10.94 1.32
C GLU A 75 7.32 -12.06 0.60
N SER A 76 6.08 -12.36 1.01
CA SER A 76 5.27 -13.44 0.42
C SER A 76 4.17 -12.94 -0.53
N TYR A 77 4.17 -11.66 -0.93
CA TYR A 77 3.13 -11.08 -1.80
C TYR A 77 2.94 -11.89 -3.09
N ALA A 78 4.03 -12.28 -3.76
CA ALA A 78 3.98 -13.05 -5.00
C ALA A 78 3.53 -14.50 -4.83
N SER A 79 3.48 -15.04 -3.61
CA SER A 79 2.95 -16.41 -3.36
C SER A 79 1.44 -16.50 -3.61
N SER A 80 0.73 -15.38 -3.45
CA SER A 80 -0.72 -15.30 -3.61
C SER A 80 -1.11 -15.01 -5.06
N LYS A 81 -1.72 -15.99 -5.73
CA LYS A 81 -2.36 -15.81 -7.05
C LYS A 81 -3.27 -14.57 -7.08
N TRP A 82 -4.03 -14.34 -6.00
CA TRP A 82 -4.96 -13.22 -5.92
C TRP A 82 -4.24 -11.88 -5.90
N CYS A 83 -3.19 -11.73 -5.09
CA CYS A 83 -2.37 -10.51 -5.07
C CYS A 83 -1.76 -10.25 -6.46
N LEU A 84 -1.34 -11.30 -7.17
CA LEU A 84 -0.82 -11.19 -8.54
C LEU A 84 -1.90 -10.76 -9.56
N ASP A 85 -3.10 -11.35 -9.49
CA ASP A 85 -4.22 -11.00 -10.37
C ASP A 85 -4.73 -9.57 -10.09
N GLU A 86 -4.78 -9.13 -8.83
CA GLU A 86 -5.07 -7.75 -8.43
C GLU A 86 -4.05 -6.76 -8.98
N LEU A 87 -2.76 -7.04 -8.80
CA LEU A 87 -1.70 -6.15 -9.27
C LEU A 87 -1.73 -5.97 -10.79
N ALA A 88 -1.96 -7.06 -11.52
CA ALA A 88 -2.14 -7.00 -12.97
C ALA A 88 -3.32 -6.10 -13.36
N HIS A 89 -4.44 -6.19 -12.65
CA HIS A 89 -5.61 -5.34 -12.90
C HIS A 89 -5.36 -3.87 -12.52
N ILE A 90 -4.69 -3.61 -11.40
CA ILE A 90 -4.27 -2.27 -10.98
C ILE A 90 -3.36 -1.62 -12.04
N ILE A 91 -2.36 -2.35 -12.55
CA ILE A 91 -1.46 -1.83 -13.58
C ILE A 91 -2.18 -1.60 -14.91
N LYS A 92 -3.21 -2.41 -15.23
CA LYS A 92 -4.12 -2.13 -16.34
C LYS A 92 -4.89 -0.83 -16.12
N CYS A 93 -5.54 -0.66 -14.95
CA CYS A 93 -6.27 0.56 -14.59
C CYS A 93 -5.38 1.81 -14.60
N ARG A 94 -4.12 1.70 -14.14
CA ARG A 94 -3.13 2.79 -14.26
C ARG A 94 -2.92 3.24 -15.71
N LYS A 95 -2.81 2.29 -16.64
CA LYS A 95 -2.53 2.58 -18.06
C LYS A 95 -3.77 3.15 -18.76
N GLU A 96 -4.92 2.54 -18.53
CA GLU A 96 -6.18 2.80 -19.23
C GLU A 96 -7.00 3.93 -18.58
N LEU A 97 -7.15 3.89 -17.26
CA LEU A 97 -7.97 4.82 -16.46
C LEU A 97 -7.16 5.90 -15.74
N LYS A 98 -5.84 5.97 -15.96
CA LYS A 98 -4.93 6.93 -15.31
C LYS A 98 -4.95 6.89 -13.78
N GLN A 99 -5.35 5.75 -13.20
CA GLN A 99 -5.35 5.52 -11.77
C GLN A 99 -3.95 5.76 -11.17
N LEU A 100 -3.89 6.39 -9.99
CA LEU A 100 -2.65 6.69 -9.29
C LEU A 100 -2.21 5.51 -8.44
N VAL A 101 -1.10 4.88 -8.80
CA VAL A 101 -0.54 3.74 -8.05
C VAL A 101 0.53 4.22 -7.07
N ILE A 102 0.43 3.78 -5.82
CA ILE A 102 1.38 4.08 -4.74
C ILE A 102 1.95 2.76 -4.21
N PRO A 103 3.15 2.35 -4.66
CA PRO A 103 3.80 1.18 -4.10
C PRO A 103 4.41 1.50 -2.74
N ILE A 104 4.23 0.60 -1.78
CA ILE A 104 4.91 0.56 -0.49
C ILE A 104 5.71 -0.74 -0.45
N PHE A 105 7.02 -0.62 -0.23
CA PHE A 105 7.94 -1.74 -0.16
C PHE A 105 8.20 -2.06 1.32
N TYR A 106 7.45 -3.04 1.83
CA TYR A 106 7.45 -3.48 3.23
C TYR A 106 8.48 -4.60 3.42
N ASN A 107 9.66 -4.23 3.93
CA ASN A 107 10.81 -5.13 4.14
C ASN A 107 11.27 -5.88 2.87
N VAL A 108 11.09 -5.27 1.70
CA VAL A 108 11.58 -5.77 0.40
C VAL A 108 12.21 -4.63 -0.39
N ASP A 109 13.20 -4.93 -1.23
CA ASP A 109 13.82 -3.91 -2.09
C ASP A 109 12.96 -3.65 -3.34
N PRO A 110 12.75 -2.39 -3.76
CA PRO A 110 12.09 -2.08 -5.03
C PRO A 110 12.70 -2.77 -6.25
N SER A 111 14.02 -2.98 -6.26
CA SER A 111 14.74 -3.73 -7.28
C SER A 111 14.32 -5.19 -7.31
N ASP A 112 14.10 -5.81 -6.14
CA ASP A 112 13.64 -7.19 -6.06
C ASP A 112 12.22 -7.34 -6.62
N VAL A 113 11.34 -6.37 -6.35
CA VAL A 113 10.01 -6.32 -6.98
C VAL A 113 10.15 -6.15 -8.50
N ARG A 114 10.98 -5.22 -8.96
CA ARG A 114 11.15 -4.89 -10.38
C ARG A 114 11.72 -6.04 -11.21
N HIS A 115 12.64 -6.82 -10.64
CA HIS A 115 13.33 -7.91 -11.33
C HIS A 115 12.88 -9.30 -10.88
N GLN A 116 11.92 -9.38 -9.95
CA GLN A 116 11.39 -10.60 -9.38
C GLN A 116 12.49 -11.52 -8.81
N THR A 117 13.42 -10.95 -8.04
CA THR A 117 14.51 -11.67 -7.35
C THR A 117 14.12 -12.03 -5.90
N GLN A 118 15.01 -12.72 -5.18
CA GLN A 118 14.76 -13.23 -3.82
C GLN A 118 13.53 -14.15 -3.75
N THR A 119 12.67 -13.97 -2.75
CA THR A 119 11.46 -14.79 -2.53
C THR A 119 10.46 -14.71 -3.69
N PHE A 120 10.49 -13.63 -4.47
CA PHE A 120 9.64 -13.52 -5.66
C PHE A 120 10.08 -14.50 -6.75
N ALA A 121 11.38 -14.74 -6.92
CA ALA A 121 11.88 -15.69 -7.93
C ALA A 121 11.33 -17.10 -7.69
N GLU A 122 11.37 -17.55 -6.43
CA GLU A 122 10.81 -18.84 -6.03
C GLU A 122 9.29 -18.88 -6.25
N SER A 123 8.58 -17.84 -5.80
CA SER A 123 7.13 -17.74 -5.98
C SER A 123 6.71 -17.83 -7.45
N PHE A 124 7.40 -17.10 -8.34
CA PHE A 124 7.13 -17.17 -9.77
C PHE A 124 7.47 -18.54 -10.37
N SER A 125 8.56 -19.17 -9.93
CA SER A 125 8.92 -20.52 -10.39
C SER A 125 7.83 -21.56 -10.03
N GLN A 126 7.27 -21.45 -8.82
CA GLN A 126 6.17 -22.31 -8.38
C GLN A 126 4.90 -22.06 -9.22
N HIS A 127 4.59 -20.80 -9.54
CA HIS A 127 3.45 -20.48 -10.41
C HIS A 127 3.66 -20.94 -11.84
N GLU A 128 4.88 -20.87 -12.38
CA GLU A 128 5.22 -21.38 -13.72
C GLU A 128 4.97 -22.88 -13.84
N GLU A 129 5.35 -23.67 -12.84
CA GLU A 129 5.05 -25.11 -12.82
C GLU A 129 3.54 -25.36 -12.69
N LYS A 130 2.86 -24.60 -11.82
CA LYS A 130 1.42 -24.77 -11.54
C LYS A 130 0.53 -24.35 -12.70
N TYR A 131 0.91 -23.32 -13.45
CA TYR A 131 0.16 -22.71 -14.54
C TYR A 131 0.91 -22.82 -15.87
N LYS A 132 1.64 -23.91 -16.07
CA LYS A 132 2.43 -24.18 -17.29
C LYS A 132 1.64 -24.11 -18.60
N ASP A 133 0.34 -24.34 -18.55
CA ASP A 133 -0.57 -24.26 -19.70
C ASP A 133 -1.09 -22.82 -19.96
N ASP A 134 -0.79 -21.86 -19.07
CA ASP A 134 -1.21 -20.45 -19.12
C ASP A 134 -0.03 -19.52 -18.84
N MET A 135 1.00 -19.62 -19.68
CA MET A 135 2.21 -18.79 -19.55
C MET A 135 1.94 -17.31 -19.84
N GLU A 136 0.89 -16.98 -20.57
CA GLU A 136 0.46 -15.58 -20.79
C GLU A 136 0.05 -14.93 -19.46
N LYS A 137 -0.68 -15.67 -18.60
CA LYS A 137 -1.00 -15.20 -17.26
C LYS A 137 0.23 -14.94 -16.41
N ILE A 138 1.24 -15.82 -16.45
CA ILE A 138 2.51 -15.62 -15.75
C ILE A 138 3.21 -14.36 -16.26
N GLN A 139 3.30 -14.19 -17.57
CA GLN A 139 3.95 -13.02 -18.16
C GLN A 139 3.25 -11.72 -17.73
N ARG A 140 1.92 -11.70 -17.73
CA ARG A 140 1.12 -10.55 -17.26
C ARG A 140 1.44 -10.19 -15.81
N TRP A 141 1.65 -11.18 -14.93
CA TRP A 141 2.05 -10.94 -13.55
C TRP A 141 3.48 -10.39 -13.45
N ARG A 142 4.43 -10.95 -14.22
CA ARG A 142 5.81 -10.45 -14.28
C ARG A 142 5.87 -9.01 -14.76
N ASP A 143 5.12 -8.68 -15.82
CA ASP A 143 5.04 -7.33 -16.36
C ASP A 143 4.45 -6.36 -15.32
N ALA A 144 3.43 -6.79 -14.57
CA ALA A 144 2.84 -5.97 -13.53
C ALA A 144 3.83 -5.66 -12.39
N PHE A 145 4.63 -6.64 -11.97
CA PHE A 145 5.73 -6.44 -11.01
C PHE A 145 6.80 -5.48 -11.55
N ALA A 146 7.26 -5.72 -12.78
CA ALA A 146 8.28 -4.91 -13.42
C ALA A 146 7.82 -3.45 -13.60
N GLU A 147 6.56 -3.21 -13.95
CA GLU A 147 5.98 -1.88 -14.03
C GLU A 147 5.85 -1.22 -12.65
N SER A 148 5.41 -1.98 -11.63
CA SER A 148 5.25 -1.46 -10.27
C SER A 148 6.57 -1.03 -9.65
N GLY A 149 7.64 -1.81 -9.85
CA GLY A 149 8.98 -1.49 -9.37
C GLY A 149 9.64 -0.28 -10.06
N LYS A 150 9.05 0.25 -11.15
CA LYS A 150 9.49 1.51 -11.78
C LYS A 150 8.79 2.74 -11.19
N ILE A 151 7.70 2.55 -10.45
CA ILE A 151 6.91 3.64 -9.87
C ILE A 151 7.57 4.09 -8.57
N SER A 152 7.76 5.41 -8.41
CA SER A 152 8.25 5.97 -7.16
C SER A 152 7.28 5.68 -6.01
N GLY A 153 7.78 5.01 -4.98
CA GLY A 153 7.02 4.56 -3.84
C GLY A 153 7.68 4.84 -2.51
N TYR A 154 7.16 4.22 -1.46
CA TYR A 154 7.63 4.32 -0.09
C TYR A 154 8.42 3.07 0.26
N HIS A 155 9.73 3.20 0.43
CA HIS A 155 10.56 2.10 0.91
C HIS A 155 10.66 2.18 2.43
N LEU A 156 10.13 1.20 3.15
CA LEU A 156 10.00 1.26 4.61
C LEU A 156 11.35 1.51 5.31
N GLN A 157 12.44 0.95 4.79
CA GLN A 157 13.80 1.11 5.32
C GLN A 157 14.32 2.57 5.26
N ASN A 158 13.71 3.42 4.44
CA ASN A 158 14.08 4.84 4.34
C ASN A 158 13.39 5.71 5.41
N TYR A 159 12.54 5.11 6.25
CA TYR A 159 11.82 5.79 7.33
C TYR A 159 12.32 5.32 8.69
N ARG A 160 12.10 6.13 9.73
CA ARG A 160 12.50 5.76 11.10
C ARG A 160 11.76 4.52 11.60
N ASP A 161 10.47 4.44 11.28
CA ASP A 161 9.54 3.42 11.76
C ASP A 161 8.31 3.35 10.84
N GLU A 162 7.43 2.36 11.05
CA GLU A 162 6.19 2.19 10.29
C GLU A 162 5.26 3.40 10.40
N ALA A 163 5.18 4.03 11.57
CA ALA A 163 4.29 5.16 11.80
C ALA A 163 4.72 6.38 10.98
N ASP A 164 6.02 6.63 10.86
CA ASP A 164 6.59 7.69 10.03
C ASP A 164 6.28 7.48 8.54
N CYS A 165 6.42 6.25 8.05
CA CYS A 165 6.06 5.88 6.69
C CYS A 165 4.56 6.09 6.44
N ILE A 166 3.70 5.56 7.32
CA ILE A 166 2.23 5.70 7.27
C ILE A 166 1.85 7.18 7.24
N LYS A 167 2.44 8.01 8.11
CA LYS A 167 2.20 9.45 8.14
C LYS A 167 2.42 10.08 6.77
N LYS A 168 3.56 9.76 6.14
CA LYS A 168 3.96 10.33 4.85
C LYS A 168 3.10 9.84 3.69
N VAL A 169 2.55 8.63 3.79
CA VAL A 169 1.54 8.13 2.84
C VAL A 169 0.24 8.91 3.00
N VAL A 170 -0.29 9.01 4.23
CA VAL A 170 -1.56 9.70 4.51
C VAL A 170 -1.48 11.19 4.14
N GLU A 171 -0.41 11.89 4.54
CA GLU A 171 -0.17 13.31 4.18
C GLU A 171 -0.20 13.52 2.65
N ARG A 172 0.41 12.60 1.88
CA ARG A 172 0.39 12.68 0.41
C ARG A 172 -1.02 12.51 -0.13
N LEU A 173 -1.78 11.52 0.33
CA LEU A 173 -3.14 11.29 -0.16
C LEU A 173 -4.05 12.46 0.18
N MET A 174 -4.02 12.95 1.42
CA MET A 174 -4.79 14.13 1.84
C MET A 174 -4.48 15.35 0.97
N SER A 175 -3.21 15.60 0.67
CA SER A 175 -2.79 16.71 -0.19
C SER A 175 -3.36 16.60 -1.61
N VAL A 176 -3.32 15.41 -2.21
CA VAL A 176 -3.84 15.19 -3.58
C VAL A 176 -5.37 15.14 -3.62
N LEU A 177 -6.02 14.81 -2.51
CA LEU A 177 -7.47 14.86 -2.36
C LEU A 177 -7.98 16.25 -1.96
N HIS A 178 -7.08 17.21 -1.69
CA HIS A 178 -7.43 18.54 -1.18
C HIS A 178 -8.27 18.48 0.10
N ILE A 179 -7.99 17.51 0.97
CA ILE A 179 -8.63 17.41 2.29
C ILE A 179 -8.00 18.49 3.17
N GLU A 180 -8.75 19.56 3.42
CA GLU A 180 -8.31 20.65 4.27
C GLU A 180 -8.22 20.18 5.72
N SER A 181 -7.11 20.53 6.36
CA SER A 181 -6.89 20.24 7.77
C SER A 181 -7.75 21.09 8.70
N ASP A 182 -8.80 21.78 8.25
CA ASP A 182 -9.54 22.71 9.12
C ASP A 182 -10.44 22.00 10.13
N ASP A 183 -10.51 20.67 10.02
CA ASP A 183 -11.10 19.81 11.03
C ASP A 183 -10.14 19.58 12.20
N ASP A 184 -10.56 19.97 13.40
CA ASP A 184 -9.74 19.88 14.61
C ASP A 184 -9.31 18.43 14.91
N ASP A 185 -10.09 17.41 14.55
CA ASP A 185 -9.71 16.01 14.74
C ASP A 185 -8.61 15.59 13.76
N VAL A 186 -8.69 16.06 12.51
CA VAL A 186 -7.65 15.83 11.50
C VAL A 186 -6.36 16.59 11.87
N ARG A 187 -6.46 17.82 12.40
CA ARG A 187 -5.30 18.56 12.94
C ARG A 187 -4.70 17.83 14.13
N ALA A 188 -5.53 17.38 15.07
CA ALA A 188 -5.10 16.67 16.26
C ALA A 188 -4.43 15.35 15.89
N PHE A 189 -4.92 14.63 14.87
CA PHE A 189 -4.28 13.44 14.32
C PHE A 189 -2.90 13.75 13.71
N ILE A 190 -2.80 14.72 12.79
CA ILE A 190 -1.52 15.11 12.18
C ILE A 190 -0.51 15.56 13.24
N ARG A 191 -0.97 16.31 14.26
CA ARG A 191 -0.14 16.73 15.41
C ARG A 191 0.22 15.57 16.33
N GLY A 192 -0.71 14.66 16.61
CA GLY A 192 -0.49 13.47 17.44
C GLY A 192 0.59 12.55 16.85
N MET A 193 0.54 12.31 15.54
CA MET A 193 1.62 11.60 14.83
C MET A 193 2.96 12.34 14.86
N ALA A 194 2.99 13.66 15.05
CA ALA A 194 4.22 14.43 15.21
C ALA A 194 4.75 14.41 16.66
N ILE A 195 3.87 14.38 17.66
CA ILE A 195 4.20 14.51 19.08
C ILE A 195 4.71 13.18 19.67
N THR A 196 4.22 12.03 19.21
CA THR A 196 4.77 10.71 19.64
C THR A 196 6.26 10.59 19.32
N LEU A 197 6.73 11.26 18.25
CA LEU A 197 8.14 11.28 17.84
C LEU A 197 9.01 12.16 18.74
N GLN A 198 8.44 13.24 19.29
CA GLN A 198 9.12 14.07 20.27
C GLN A 198 9.18 13.39 21.64
N PHE A 199 8.12 12.70 22.06
CA PHE A 199 8.11 11.96 23.33
C PHE A 199 9.07 10.75 23.31
N LEU A 200 9.08 9.94 22.24
CA LEU A 200 10.05 8.85 22.09
C LEU A 200 11.50 9.37 21.96
N SER A 201 11.71 10.49 21.26
CA SER A 201 13.02 11.16 21.23
C SER A 201 13.44 11.74 22.59
N MET A 202 12.49 12.14 23.43
CA MET A 202 12.76 12.63 24.78
C MET A 202 13.08 11.46 25.73
N GLU A 203 12.31 10.37 25.71
CA GLU A 203 12.57 9.18 26.52
C GLU A 203 13.91 8.50 26.18
N ALA A 204 14.28 8.46 24.89
CA ALA A 204 15.61 7.99 24.45
C ALA A 204 16.75 8.90 24.90
N LYS A 205 16.50 10.21 25.09
CA LYS A 205 17.49 11.15 25.64
C LYS A 205 17.58 11.07 27.17
N TRP A 206 16.47 10.81 27.86
CA TRP A 206 16.44 10.61 29.31
C TRP A 206 17.15 9.33 29.72
N THR A 207 16.89 8.21 29.05
CA THR A 207 17.59 6.93 29.31
C THR A 207 19.09 7.00 29.05
N PHE A 208 19.52 7.79 28.05
CA PHE A 208 20.94 8.05 27.81
C PHE A 208 21.56 8.94 28.90
N PHE A 209 20.83 9.94 29.39
CA PHE A 209 21.31 10.81 30.46
C PHE A 209 21.43 10.07 31.81
N ASP A 210 20.50 9.16 32.12
CA ASP A 210 20.54 8.35 33.35
C ASP A 210 21.65 7.29 33.36
N LEU A 211 22.07 6.80 32.18
CA LEU A 211 23.20 5.89 32.04
C LEU A 211 24.56 6.58 32.26
N PHE A 212 24.67 7.87 31.91
CA PHE A 212 25.88 8.66 32.09
C PHE A 212 25.95 9.43 33.42
N SER A 213 24.83 9.53 34.13
CA SER A 213 24.78 10.18 35.45
C SER A 213 25.15 9.24 36.62
N ASN A 214 25.36 7.95 36.35
CA ASN A 214 25.72 6.92 37.33
C ASN A 214 27.11 6.27 37.08
N LEU A 215 28.00 6.97 36.36
CA LEU A 215 29.41 6.60 36.15
C LEU A 215 30.34 7.65 36.78
#